data_AF-A0A2S3WK52-F1
#
_entry.id   AF-A0A2S3WK52-F1
#
_cell.length_a   1.000
_cell.length_b   1.000
_cell.length_c   1.000
_cell.angle_alpha   90.00
_cell.angle_beta   90.00
_cell.angle_gamma   90.00
#
_symmetry.space_group_name_H-M   'P 1'
#
loop_
_entity.id
_entity.type
_entity.pdbx_description
1 polymer ?
#
loop_
_entity_poly.entity_id
_entity_poly.type
_entity_poly.pdbx_seq_one_letter_code
_entity_poly.pdbx_strand_id
1 'polypeptide(L)'
;MSDHSHLNAEIRDMLMDCGLFDTLQASEFAVAAGYFSLSNMSAGETIFAEGDAGTFMCILHRGQVSVRKTDSSGQAVEIAVLRRGAFGEMAVLDGERRSASCVAASECQLLTLGKDSLEKMLNEAPRIAARIIRALAVALSKRLRMQDGQRLAQV
;
A
#
# COMPACT_ATOMS: atom_id res chain seq x y z
N MET A 1 -20.27 -19.91 -5.64
CA MET A 1 -19.80 -19.17 -6.83
C MET A 1 -20.22 -17.69 -6.82
N SER A 2 -21.22 -17.27 -6.04
CA SER A 2 -21.67 -15.87 -5.95
C SER A 2 -20.72 -14.95 -5.15
N ASP A 3 -20.13 -15.44 -4.06
CA ASP A 3 -19.40 -14.62 -3.08
C ASP A 3 -18.09 -13.99 -3.62
N HIS A 4 -17.28 -14.78 -4.33
CA HIS A 4 -16.03 -14.30 -4.96
C HIS A 4 -16.26 -13.22 -6.03
N SER A 5 -17.39 -13.27 -6.73
CA SER A 5 -17.71 -12.27 -7.77
C SER A 5 -18.06 -10.92 -7.16
N HIS A 6 -18.70 -10.90 -5.99
CA HIS A 6 -19.02 -9.67 -5.27
C HIS A 6 -17.77 -9.04 -4.67
N LEU A 7 -16.90 -9.83 -4.03
CA LEU A 7 -15.66 -9.34 -3.44
C LEU A 7 -14.72 -8.73 -4.51
N ASN A 8 -14.58 -9.37 -5.68
CA ASN A 8 -13.77 -8.81 -6.76
C ASN A 8 -14.35 -7.49 -7.30
N ALA A 9 -15.67 -7.35 -7.36
CA ALA A 9 -16.31 -6.10 -7.76
C ALA A 9 -16.07 -5.00 -6.73
N GLU A 10 -16.16 -5.31 -5.44
CA GLU A 10 -15.85 -4.39 -4.35
C GLU A 10 -14.39 -3.91 -4.40
N ILE A 11 -13.43 -4.84 -4.54
CA ILE A 11 -12.00 -4.51 -4.67
C ILE A 11 -11.75 -3.64 -5.91
N ARG A 12 -12.38 -3.97 -7.05
CA ARG A 12 -12.30 -3.18 -8.27
C ARG A 12 -12.73 -1.74 -8.01
N ASP A 13 -13.86 -1.54 -7.35
CA ASP A 13 -14.42 -0.21 -7.08
C ASP A 13 -13.50 0.57 -6.13
N MET A 14 -12.96 -0.08 -5.09
CA MET A 14 -11.96 0.54 -4.21
C MET A 14 -10.66 0.91 -4.93
N LEU A 15 -10.21 0.11 -5.91
CA LEU A 15 -9.05 0.43 -6.74
C LEU A 15 -9.32 1.65 -7.64
N MET A 16 -10.54 1.80 -8.15
CA MET A 16 -10.94 2.99 -8.92
C MET A 16 -10.96 4.24 -8.04
N ASP A 17 -11.44 4.14 -6.81
CA ASP A 17 -11.62 5.27 -5.89
C ASP A 17 -10.31 5.72 -5.19
N CYS A 18 -9.27 4.88 -5.17
CA CYS A 18 -8.06 5.18 -4.40
C CYS A 18 -7.20 6.32 -4.95
N GLY A 19 -7.44 6.77 -6.19
CA GLY A 19 -6.73 7.88 -6.84
C GLY A 19 -5.22 7.63 -7.07
N LEU A 20 -4.79 6.36 -7.09
CA LEU A 20 -3.40 5.98 -7.42
C LEU A 20 -3.24 5.59 -8.89
N PHE A 21 -4.27 5.00 -9.50
CA PHE A 21 -4.16 4.22 -10.72
C PHE A 21 -4.76 4.91 -11.95
N ASP A 22 -4.46 6.20 -12.11
CA ASP A 22 -5.06 7.06 -13.16
C ASP A 22 -4.83 6.58 -14.60
N THR A 23 -3.84 5.70 -14.82
CA THR A 23 -3.50 5.16 -16.14
C THR A 23 -4.17 3.82 -16.44
N LEU A 24 -4.88 3.21 -15.48
CA LEU A 24 -5.62 1.96 -15.70
C LEU A 24 -6.94 2.24 -16.42
N GLN A 25 -7.32 1.36 -17.34
CA GLN A 25 -8.62 1.35 -18.00
C GLN A 25 -9.65 0.61 -17.17
N ALA A 26 -10.94 0.88 -17.38
CA ALA A 26 -12.04 0.25 -16.66
C ALA A 26 -11.98 -1.30 -16.68
N SER A 27 -11.64 -1.89 -17.83
CA SER A 27 -11.47 -3.35 -17.97
C SER A 27 -10.25 -3.89 -17.21
N GLU A 28 -9.18 -3.10 -17.09
CA GLU A 28 -7.96 -3.49 -16.38
C GLU A 28 -8.16 -3.48 -14.86
N PHE A 29 -9.02 -2.62 -14.32
CA PHE A 29 -9.37 -2.65 -12.90
C PHE A 29 -10.01 -3.98 -12.48
N ALA A 30 -10.86 -4.55 -13.33
CA ALA A 30 -11.49 -5.85 -13.05
C ALA A 30 -10.46 -6.99 -13.01
N VAL A 31 -9.45 -6.94 -13.89
CA VAL A 31 -8.35 -7.91 -13.90
C VAL A 31 -7.42 -7.68 -12.70
N ALA A 32 -7.06 -6.42 -12.41
CA ALA A 32 -6.22 -6.06 -11.28
C ALA A 32 -6.84 -6.51 -9.95
N ALA A 33 -8.15 -6.36 -9.78
CA ALA A 33 -8.86 -6.76 -8.56
C ALA A 33 -8.61 -8.22 -8.16
N GLY A 34 -8.48 -9.14 -9.13
CA GLY A 34 -8.18 -10.55 -8.87
C GLY A 34 -6.80 -10.84 -8.27
N TYR A 35 -5.90 -9.84 -8.22
CA TYR A 35 -4.58 -9.95 -7.59
C TYR A 35 -4.52 -9.31 -6.20
N PHE A 36 -5.54 -8.52 -5.83
CA PHE A 36 -5.63 -7.86 -4.54
C PHE A 36 -6.52 -8.65 -3.58
N SER A 37 -6.37 -8.39 -2.29
CA SER A 37 -7.27 -8.89 -1.24
C SER A 37 -7.76 -7.75 -0.38
N LEU A 38 -8.94 -7.90 0.22
CA LEU A 38 -9.49 -6.96 1.20
C LEU A 38 -9.06 -7.37 2.61
N SER A 39 -8.61 -6.42 3.42
CA SER A 39 -8.21 -6.66 4.80
C SER A 39 -8.76 -5.56 5.71
N ASN A 40 -9.47 -5.97 6.76
CA ASN A 40 -10.01 -5.06 7.78
C ASN A 40 -9.15 -5.16 9.03
N MET A 41 -8.68 -4.02 9.54
CA MET A 41 -7.81 -3.94 10.71
C MET A 41 -8.52 -3.15 11.82
N SER A 42 -8.43 -3.65 13.04
CA SER A 42 -8.96 -2.95 14.22
C SER A 42 -8.02 -1.81 14.65
N ALA A 43 -8.55 -0.80 15.33
CA ALA A 43 -7.69 0.23 15.92
C ALA A 43 -6.68 -0.40 16.91
N GLY A 44 -5.41 -0.02 16.78
CA GLY A 44 -4.29 -0.57 17.55
C GLY A 44 -3.64 -1.82 16.94
N GLU A 45 -4.22 -2.40 15.88
CA GLU A 45 -3.68 -3.61 15.25
C GLU A 45 -2.42 -3.31 14.43
N THR A 46 -1.37 -4.12 14.62
CA THR A 46 -0.13 -4.02 13.85
C THR A 46 -0.32 -4.66 12.48
N ILE A 47 -0.11 -3.87 11.42
CA ILE A 47 -0.19 -4.33 10.03
C ILE A 47 1.12 -5.06 9.65
N PHE A 48 2.26 -4.48 10.00
CA PHE A 48 3.59 -5.11 9.95
C PHE A 48 4.58 -4.32 10.83
N ALA A 49 5.64 -4.97 11.29
CA ALA A 49 6.68 -4.34 12.10
C ALA A 49 7.92 -3.98 11.27
N GLU A 50 8.66 -2.97 11.73
CA GLU A 50 9.99 -2.63 11.23
C GLU A 50 10.92 -3.86 11.31
N GLY A 51 11.69 -4.11 10.24
CA GLY A 51 12.57 -5.26 10.17
C GLY A 51 11.91 -6.56 9.70
N ASP A 52 10.58 -6.65 9.62
CA ASP A 52 9.91 -7.82 9.06
C ASP A 52 10.25 -8.03 7.58
N ALA A 53 10.05 -9.25 7.08
CA ALA A 53 10.10 -9.51 5.65
C ALA A 53 8.94 -8.79 4.93
N GLY A 54 9.23 -8.15 3.79
CA GLY A 54 8.25 -7.46 2.96
C GLY A 54 7.41 -8.38 2.08
N THR A 55 6.36 -9.00 2.62
CA THR A 55 5.56 -9.99 1.88
C THR A 55 4.35 -9.41 1.13
N PHE A 56 3.90 -8.21 1.48
CA PHE A 56 2.77 -7.53 0.83
C PHE A 56 2.85 -6.01 0.98
N MET A 57 2.12 -5.29 0.13
CA MET A 57 1.90 -3.85 0.27
C MET A 57 0.42 -3.57 0.49
N CYS A 58 0.11 -2.36 0.95
CA CYS A 58 -1.25 -1.94 1.27
C CYS A 58 -1.64 -0.67 0.51
N ILE A 59 -2.94 -0.53 0.25
CA ILE A 59 -3.59 0.71 -0.15
C ILE A 59 -4.64 1.02 0.92
N LEU A 60 -4.51 2.17 1.57
CA LEU A 60 -5.47 2.63 2.57
C LEU A 60 -6.72 3.18 1.88
N HIS A 61 -7.83 2.44 1.95
CA HIS A 61 -9.12 2.88 1.41
C HIS A 61 -9.89 3.69 2.45
N ARG A 62 -9.97 3.22 3.70
CA ARG A 62 -10.62 3.91 4.82
C ARG A 62 -9.80 3.76 6.10
N GLY A 63 -9.78 4.80 6.94
CA GLY A 63 -9.14 4.78 8.26
C GLY A 63 -7.86 5.62 8.33
N GLN A 64 -7.04 5.36 9.34
CA GLN A 64 -5.76 6.03 9.57
C GLN A 64 -4.69 5.02 9.98
N VAL A 65 -3.49 5.14 9.43
CA VAL A 65 -2.35 4.27 9.76
C VAL A 65 -1.21 5.10 10.32
N SER A 66 -0.75 4.75 11.51
CA SER A 66 0.44 5.29 12.16
C SER A 66 1.68 4.58 11.62
N VAL A 67 2.61 5.34 11.04
CA VAL A 67 3.92 4.86 10.60
C VAL A 67 4.92 5.19 11.69
N ARG A 68 5.58 4.16 12.24
CA ARG A 68 6.48 4.29 13.39
C ARG A 68 7.85 3.75 13.07
N LYS A 69 8.89 4.45 13.52
CA LYS A 69 10.28 4.02 13.38
C LYS A 69 10.96 3.95 14.73
N THR A 70 11.84 2.99 14.88
CA THR A 70 12.68 2.86 16.07
C THR A 70 13.79 3.89 16.03
N ASP A 71 13.89 4.74 17.05
CA ASP A 71 14.97 5.72 17.19
C ASP A 71 16.26 5.08 17.73
N SER A 72 17.32 5.88 17.88
CA SER A 72 18.61 5.42 18.40
C SER A 72 18.58 4.91 19.85
N SER A 73 17.53 5.22 20.60
CA SER A 73 17.31 4.74 21.97
C SER A 73 16.51 3.43 22.03
N GLY A 74 16.05 2.92 20.89
CA GLY A 74 15.19 1.74 20.81
C GLY A 74 13.71 2.05 21.02
N GLN A 75 13.30 3.32 21.03
CA GLN A 75 11.90 3.71 21.21
C GLN A 75 11.18 3.86 19.88
N ALA A 76 9.94 3.39 19.81
CA ALA A 76 9.09 3.56 18.62
C ALA A 76 8.51 4.98 18.58
N VAL A 77 8.89 5.75 17.56
CA VAL A 77 8.44 7.13 17.34
C VAL A 77 7.52 7.17 16.13
N GLU A 78 6.35 7.82 16.25
CA GLU A 78 5.47 8.07 15.10
C GLU A 78 6.09 9.15 14.20
N ILE A 79 6.34 8.79 12.94
CA ILE A 79 6.96 9.67 11.94
C ILE A 79 5.96 10.18 10.90
N ALA A 80 4.81 9.53 10.76
CA ALA A 80 3.73 9.95 9.88
C ALA A 80 2.41 9.29 10.26
N VAL A 81 1.30 9.95 9.90
CA VAL A 81 -0.05 9.36 9.89
C VAL A 81 -0.60 9.38 8.46
N LEU A 82 -0.87 8.20 7.92
CA LEU A 82 -1.45 8.03 6.59
C LEU A 82 -2.97 8.02 6.68
N ARG A 83 -3.64 8.71 5.75
CA ARG A 83 -5.11 8.72 5.62
C ARG A 83 -5.62 8.23 4.27
N ARG A 84 -4.69 8.01 3.33
CA ARG A 84 -4.94 7.49 1.98
C ARG A 84 -3.63 7.08 1.32
N GLY A 85 -3.73 6.36 0.21
CA GLY A 85 -2.61 6.02 -0.65
C GLY A 85 -1.93 4.70 -0.30
N ALA A 86 -0.86 4.38 -1.03
CA ALA A 86 -0.10 3.15 -0.88
C ALA A 86 0.97 3.25 0.22
N PHE A 87 1.20 2.16 0.93
CA PHE A 87 2.28 2.03 1.91
C PHE A 87 2.79 0.58 1.98
N GLY A 88 4.02 0.41 2.48
CA GLY A 88 4.67 -0.90 2.55
C GLY A 88 5.14 -1.43 1.18
N GLU A 89 5.03 -0.64 0.11
CA GLU A 89 5.42 -1.02 -1.24
C GLU A 89 6.92 -1.16 -1.44
N MET A 90 7.74 -0.42 -0.68
CA MET A 90 9.21 -0.45 -0.82
C MET A 90 9.74 -1.88 -0.73
N ALA A 91 9.46 -2.55 0.39
CA ALA A 91 9.93 -3.91 0.68
C ALA A 91 9.41 -4.97 -0.31
N VAL A 92 8.26 -4.72 -0.95
CA VAL A 92 7.75 -5.61 -2.02
C VAL A 92 8.48 -5.38 -3.34
N LEU A 93 8.87 -4.13 -3.63
CA LEU A 93 9.50 -3.74 -4.88
C LEU A 93 11.02 -3.97 -4.89
N ASP A 94 11.72 -3.72 -3.78
CA ASP A 94 13.18 -3.86 -3.68
C ASP A 94 13.61 -5.16 -2.98
N GLY A 95 12.72 -5.83 -2.26
CA GLY A 95 12.99 -7.08 -1.54
C GLY A 95 13.68 -6.87 -0.18
N GLU A 96 13.86 -5.64 0.27
CA GLU A 96 14.44 -5.32 1.58
C GLU A 96 13.44 -5.55 2.72
N ARG A 97 13.92 -5.44 3.97
CA ARG A 97 13.06 -5.51 5.16
C ARG A 97 12.17 -4.27 5.28
N ARG A 98 11.09 -4.37 6.05
CA ARG A 98 10.21 -3.22 6.38
C ARG A 98 11.04 -2.08 6.97
N SER A 99 10.93 -0.91 6.36
CA SER A 99 11.66 0.30 6.79
C SER A 99 11.08 0.99 8.03
N ALA A 100 9.85 0.62 8.41
CA ALA A 100 9.09 1.16 9.52
C ALA A 100 7.94 0.20 9.88
N SER A 101 7.46 0.28 11.13
CA SER A 101 6.24 -0.36 11.59
C SER A 101 5.01 0.41 11.11
N CYS A 102 3.93 -0.29 10.76
CA CYS A 102 2.64 0.32 10.45
C CYS A 102 1.57 -0.26 11.38
N VAL A 103 0.85 0.63 12.07
CA VAL A 103 -0.19 0.27 13.04
C VAL A 103 -1.47 1.00 12.66
N ALA A 104 -2.60 0.31 12.67
CA ALA A 104 -3.91 0.92 12.46
C ALA A 104 -4.21 1.91 13.60
N ALA A 105 -4.25 3.21 13.32
CA ALA A 105 -4.59 4.26 14.28
C ALA A 105 -6.10 4.44 14.47
N SER A 106 -6.89 3.91 13.53
CA SER A 106 -8.34 3.72 13.63
C SER A 106 -8.71 2.37 13.03
N GLU A 107 -10.00 2.00 13.04
CA GLU A 107 -10.47 0.94 12.13
C GLU A 107 -10.07 1.28 10.70
N CYS A 108 -9.46 0.31 10.01
CA CYS A 108 -8.95 0.48 8.66
C CYS A 108 -9.52 -0.57 7.71
N GLN A 109 -9.76 -0.15 6.48
CA GLN A 109 -10.02 -1.02 5.35
C GLN A 109 -8.90 -0.84 4.34
N LEU A 110 -8.20 -1.93 4.05
CA LEU A 110 -7.00 -1.97 3.23
C LEU A 110 -7.23 -2.90 2.03
N LEU A 111 -6.72 -2.50 0.88
CA LEU A 111 -6.42 -3.45 -0.19
C LEU A 111 -4.98 -3.91 -0.04
N THR A 112 -4.73 -5.20 -0.14
CA THR A 112 -3.39 -5.78 -0.05
C THR A 112 -2.97 -6.43 -1.36
N LEU A 113 -1.71 -6.23 -1.76
CA LEU A 113 -1.08 -6.90 -2.88
C LEU A 113 0.14 -7.65 -2.37
N GLY A 114 0.07 -8.98 -2.38
CA GLY A 114 1.18 -9.85 -2.01
C GLY A 114 2.29 -9.84 -3.05
N LYS A 115 3.52 -10.15 -2.62
CA LYS A 115 4.67 -10.31 -3.51
C LYS A 115 4.39 -11.35 -4.60
N ASP A 116 3.91 -12.54 -4.21
CA ASP A 116 3.59 -13.62 -5.15
C ASP A 116 2.47 -13.23 -6.12
N SER A 117 1.47 -12.45 -5.65
CA SER A 117 0.40 -11.93 -6.53
C SER A 117 0.93 -10.88 -7.51
N LEU A 118 1.89 -10.04 -7.10
CA LEU A 118 2.57 -9.11 -8.01
C LEU A 118 3.40 -9.87 -9.05
N GLU A 119 4.16 -10.89 -8.64
CA GLU A 119 4.92 -11.75 -9.55
C GLU A 119 4.00 -12.46 -10.55
N LYS A 120 2.85 -12.98 -10.08
CA LYS A 120 1.83 -13.56 -10.94
C LYS A 120 1.27 -12.55 -11.93
N MET A 121 0.95 -11.33 -11.48
CA MET A 121 0.45 -10.25 -12.34
C MET A 121 1.50 -9.82 -13.39
N LEU A 122 2.79 -9.83 -13.04
CA LEU A 122 3.88 -9.55 -13.98
C LEU A 122 3.93 -10.59 -15.12
N ASN A 123 3.65 -11.85 -14.82
CA ASN A 123 3.66 -12.94 -15.80
C ASN A 123 2.38 -12.98 -16.64
N GLU A 124 1.21 -12.85 -16.02
CA GLU A 124 -0.09 -13.06 -16.66
C GLU A 124 -0.66 -11.78 -17.29
N ALA A 125 -0.38 -10.61 -16.69
CA ALA A 125 -0.94 -9.32 -17.07
C ALA A 125 0.14 -8.20 -17.06
N PRO A 126 1.25 -8.35 -17.81
CA PRO A 126 2.41 -7.47 -17.72
C PRO A 126 2.11 -5.99 -17.97
N ARG A 127 1.14 -5.67 -18.84
CA ARG A 127 0.72 -4.29 -19.09
C ARG A 127 0.05 -3.66 -17.86
N ILE A 128 -0.74 -4.44 -17.13
CA ILE A 128 -1.40 -3.98 -15.91
C ILE A 128 -0.35 -3.82 -14.81
N ALA A 129 0.52 -4.82 -14.63
CA ALA A 129 1.63 -4.75 -13.68
C ALA A 129 2.51 -3.50 -13.90
N ALA A 130 2.89 -3.20 -15.15
CA ALA A 130 3.67 -2.03 -15.48
C ALA A 130 2.99 -0.71 -15.08
N ARG A 131 1.66 -0.62 -15.26
CA ARG A 131 0.89 0.57 -14.85
C ARG A 131 0.76 0.70 -13.34
N ILE A 132 0.54 -0.41 -12.62
CA ILE A 132 0.54 -0.45 -11.15
C ILE A 132 1.91 -0.02 -10.61
N ILE A 133 3.00 -0.60 -11.09
CA ILE A 133 4.36 -0.25 -10.67
C ILE A 133 4.66 1.22 -10.95
N ARG A 134 4.28 1.73 -12.12
CA ARG A 134 4.44 3.15 -12.46
C ARG A 134 3.68 4.06 -11.49
N ALA A 135 2.44 3.71 -11.14
CA ALA A 135 1.65 4.45 -10.16
C ALA A 135 2.33 4.50 -8.78
N LEU A 136 2.84 3.36 -8.31
CA LEU A 136 3.58 3.27 -7.04
C LEU A 136 4.87 4.11 -7.08
N ALA A 137 5.63 4.01 -8.17
CA ALA A 137 6.85 4.80 -8.36
C ALA A 137 6.56 6.32 -8.36
N VAL A 138 5.46 6.75 -8.99
CA VAL A 138 5.02 8.16 -8.96
C VAL A 138 4.60 8.57 -7.56
N ALA A 139 3.88 7.74 -6.81
CA ALA A 139 3.46 8.02 -5.44
C ALA A 139 4.66 8.11 -4.48
N LEU A 140 5.64 7.21 -4.60
CA LEU A 140 6.94 7.29 -3.92
C LEU A 140 7.67 8.58 -4.25
N SER A 141 7.80 8.90 -5.54
CA SER A 141 8.48 10.11 -6.02
C SER A 141 7.84 11.40 -5.48
N LYS A 142 6.50 11.45 -5.41
CA LYS A 142 5.76 12.57 -4.79
C LYS A 142 6.07 12.67 -3.30
N ARG A 143 6.06 11.56 -2.54
CA ARG A 143 6.38 11.56 -1.10
C ARG A 143 7.80 12.01 -0.82
N LEU A 144 8.79 11.54 -1.57
CA LEU A 144 10.19 11.96 -1.43
C LEU A 144 10.34 13.48 -1.62
N ARG A 145 9.75 14.04 -2.69
CA ARG A 145 9.76 15.50 -2.92
C ARG A 145 9.14 16.29 -1.77
N MET A 146 8.05 15.79 -1.17
CA MET A 146 7.41 16.45 -0.03
C MET A 146 8.30 16.41 1.22
N GLN A 147 8.99 15.29 1.46
CA GLN A 147 9.92 15.17 2.59
C GLN A 147 11.15 16.06 2.44
N ASP A 148 11.72 16.16 1.24
CA ASP A 148 12.85 17.04 0.95
C ASP A 148 12.47 18.52 1.17
N GLY A 149 11.29 18.93 0.71
CA GLY A 149 10.77 20.28 0.94
C GLY A 149 10.52 20.62 2.41
N GLN A 150 10.10 19.65 3.22
CA GLN A 150 9.86 19.83 4.66
C GLN A 150 11.15 19.99 5.47
N ARG A 151 12.25 19.36 5.06
CA ARG A 151 13.56 19.51 5.72
C ARG A 151 14.14 20.92 5.58
N LEU A 152 13.86 21.61 4.46
CA LEU A 152 14.32 22.99 4.23
C LEU A 152 13.55 24.02 5.07
N ALA A 153 12.34 23.72 5.53
CA ALA A 153 11.52 24.62 6.35
C ALA A 153 11.83 24.56 7.85
N GLN A 154 12.76 23.70 8.27
CA GLN A 154 13.14 23.48 9.67
C GLN A 154 14.58 23.94 9.98
N VAL A 155 15.23 24.67 9.06
CA VAL A 155 16.58 25.24 9.22
C VAL A 155 16.51 26.75 9.26
#